data_AF-A0A958WYJ5-F1
#
_entry.id   AF-A0A958WYJ5-F1
#
_cell.length_a   1.000
_cell.length_b   1.000
_cell.length_c   1.000
_cell.angle_alpha   90.00
_cell.angle_beta   90.00
_cell.angle_gamma   90.00
#
_symmetry.space_group_name_H-M   'P 1'
#
loop_
_entity.id
_entity.type
_entity.pdbx_description
1 polymer ?
#
loop_
_entity_poly.entity_id
_entity_poly.type
_entity_poly.pdbx_seq_one_letter_code
_entity_poly.pdbx_strand_id
1 'polypeptide(L)'
;MKKHHRMIRTNLAATIGQLFVLMFLLPALFSACDKEKEPIPGYLKIPSFQVEATDPSLTGSIGHKITHARISLIDPVDSTTQLIGMFELPATIPVLAEGTQILSIDPVIKANGNSFYLQPYPFYERYYGTVQFTPTEDAVVVPVTRYVADAKFDFIEDFEGSQHLFGYNLDGNDSTFVSISKDDVREGAFSGKISLDTTNYYMSAATDSYYTLDYATAGRVFLEVDYKNEVPIEFGLVAVDNTGTLVPNFEFVVLPKSDWNKIYFDLTDLVRTAASVDKFFIAFQTYIPIQNGQLTIDKANVYLDNIKLITF
;
A
#
# COMPACT_ATOMS: atom_id res chain seq x y z
N MET A 1 5.55 -13.66 -85.96
CA MET A 1 4.22 -13.82 -85.31
C MET A 1 4.03 -15.08 -84.45
N LYS A 2 4.87 -16.13 -84.49
CA LYS A 2 4.66 -17.36 -83.67
C LYS A 2 5.15 -17.31 -82.21
N LYS A 3 6.08 -16.41 -81.85
CA LYS A 3 6.62 -16.30 -80.46
C LYS A 3 5.64 -15.65 -79.46
N HIS A 4 4.78 -14.73 -79.89
CA HIS A 4 3.84 -14.05 -79.00
C HIS A 4 2.68 -14.94 -78.54
N HIS A 5 2.18 -15.85 -79.38
CA HIS A 5 1.07 -16.73 -79.02
C HIS A 5 1.43 -17.80 -77.97
N ARG A 6 2.71 -18.22 -77.89
CA ARG A 6 3.15 -19.25 -76.93
C ARG A 6 3.32 -18.68 -75.51
N MET A 7 3.75 -17.42 -75.40
CA MET A 7 3.99 -16.73 -74.13
C MET A 7 2.68 -16.37 -73.40
N ILE A 8 1.62 -16.03 -74.14
CA ILE A 8 0.28 -15.73 -73.60
C ILE A 8 -0.38 -16.99 -73.00
N ARG A 9 -0.20 -18.17 -73.62
CA ARG A 9 -0.79 -19.43 -73.13
C ARG A 9 -0.13 -19.94 -71.84
N THR A 10 1.17 -19.73 -71.66
CA THR A 10 1.91 -20.09 -70.45
C THR A 10 1.56 -19.20 -69.25
N ASN A 11 1.37 -17.90 -69.48
CA ASN A 11 0.96 -16.98 -68.41
C ASN A 11 -0.48 -17.23 -67.97
N LEU A 12 -1.40 -17.53 -68.90
CA LEU A 12 -2.79 -17.81 -68.59
C LEU A 12 -2.93 -19.07 -67.71
N ALA A 13 -2.20 -20.15 -68.04
CA ALA A 13 -2.21 -21.38 -67.25
C ALA A 13 -1.61 -21.20 -65.84
N ALA A 14 -0.57 -20.37 -65.69
CA ALA A 14 0.02 -20.02 -64.40
C ALA A 14 -0.95 -19.20 -63.53
N THR A 15 -1.66 -18.22 -64.11
CA THR A 15 -2.71 -17.46 -63.39
C THR A 15 -3.91 -18.34 -63.01
N ILE A 16 -4.31 -19.31 -63.84
CA ILE A 16 -5.40 -20.23 -63.52
C ILE A 16 -5.00 -21.18 -62.38
N GLY A 17 -3.75 -21.66 -62.38
CA GLY A 17 -3.19 -22.45 -61.28
C GLY A 17 -3.07 -21.67 -59.97
N GLN A 18 -2.65 -20.39 -60.03
CA GLN A 18 -2.64 -19.50 -58.87
C GLN A 18 -4.06 -19.19 -58.35
N LEU A 19 -5.04 -19.03 -59.23
CA LEU A 19 -6.45 -18.87 -58.84
C LEU A 19 -7.00 -20.13 -58.15
N PHE A 20 -6.62 -21.32 -58.64
CA PHE A 20 -7.04 -22.60 -58.05
C PHE A 20 -6.45 -22.83 -56.66
N VAL A 21 -5.18 -22.46 -56.44
CA VAL A 21 -4.53 -22.52 -55.12
C VAL A 21 -5.17 -21.51 -54.16
N LEU A 22 -5.50 -20.30 -54.62
CA LEU A 22 -6.22 -19.30 -53.82
C LEU A 22 -7.64 -19.79 -53.44
N MET A 23 -8.33 -20.47 -54.37
CA MET A 23 -9.68 -21.02 -54.18
C MET A 23 -9.71 -22.20 -53.21
N PHE A 24 -8.60 -22.94 -53.04
CA PHE A 24 -8.46 -24.02 -52.05
C PHE A 24 -7.88 -23.56 -50.70
N LEU A 25 -7.15 -22.43 -50.64
CA LEU A 25 -6.69 -21.85 -49.37
C LEU A 25 -7.76 -21.03 -48.65
N LEU A 26 -8.69 -20.41 -49.39
CA LEU A 26 -9.74 -19.55 -48.82
C LEU A 26 -10.68 -20.28 -47.82
N PRO A 27 -11.11 -21.55 -48.05
CA PRO A 27 -11.97 -22.27 -47.10
C PRO A 27 -11.27 -22.65 -45.79
N ALA A 28 -9.94 -22.81 -45.80
CA ALA A 28 -9.17 -23.16 -44.60
C ALA A 28 -9.11 -21.99 -43.60
N LEU A 29 -9.28 -20.74 -44.06
CA LEU A 29 -9.34 -19.56 -43.20
C LEU A 29 -10.68 -19.41 -42.46
N PHE A 30 -11.75 -20.09 -42.90
CA PHE A 30 -13.07 -20.04 -42.25
C PHE A 30 -13.30 -21.12 -41.19
N SER A 31 -12.34 -22.05 -41.02
CA SER A 31 -12.43 -23.11 -40.00
C SER A 31 -11.80 -22.71 -38.65
N ALA A 32 -11.24 -21.50 -38.54
CA ALA A 32 -10.65 -20.98 -37.30
C ALA A 32 -11.64 -20.16 -36.45
N CYS A 33 -12.93 -20.17 -36.78
CA CYS A 33 -13.96 -19.55 -35.95
C CYS A 33 -14.26 -20.50 -34.79
N ASP A 34 -13.70 -20.19 -33.62
CA ASP A 34 -14.01 -20.87 -32.39
C ASP A 34 -15.51 -20.78 -32.10
N LYS A 35 -16.15 -21.93 -31.90
CA LYS A 35 -17.60 -22.06 -31.65
C LYS A 35 -17.88 -22.39 -30.20
N GLU A 36 -16.86 -22.41 -29.34
CA GLU A 36 -17.08 -22.63 -27.93
C GLU A 36 -17.93 -21.51 -27.34
N LYS A 37 -18.94 -21.89 -26.56
CA LYS A 37 -19.74 -20.92 -25.80
C LYS A 37 -18.83 -20.36 -24.71
N GLU A 38 -18.49 -19.09 -24.82
CA GLU A 38 -17.81 -18.36 -23.77
C GLU A 38 -18.60 -18.48 -22.45
N PRO A 39 -17.97 -18.93 -21.35
CA PRO A 39 -18.64 -19.01 -20.06
C PRO A 39 -19.09 -17.62 -19.60
N ILE A 40 -20.32 -17.53 -19.08
CA ILE A 40 -20.86 -16.27 -18.54
C ILE A 40 -20.29 -16.09 -17.12
N PRO A 41 -19.54 -15.02 -16.83
CA PRO A 41 -18.96 -14.82 -15.51
C PRO A 41 -20.03 -14.56 -14.45
N GLY A 42 -19.78 -15.03 -13.23
CA GLY A 42 -20.34 -14.43 -12.03
C GLY A 42 -19.57 -13.17 -11.67
N TYR A 43 -20.10 -12.32 -10.79
CA TYR A 43 -19.40 -11.13 -10.32
C TYR A 43 -19.20 -11.14 -8.81
N LEU A 44 -17.99 -10.84 -8.37
CA LEU A 44 -17.67 -10.63 -6.96
C LEU A 44 -17.57 -9.12 -6.68
N LYS A 45 -18.39 -8.64 -5.76
CA LYS A 45 -18.41 -7.24 -5.29
C LYS A 45 -17.78 -7.15 -3.91
N ILE A 46 -16.73 -6.35 -3.79
CA ILE A 46 -16.06 -6.07 -2.52
C ILE A 46 -16.08 -4.56 -2.28
N PRO A 47 -16.96 -4.05 -1.40
CA PRO A 47 -17.05 -2.62 -1.12
C PRO A 47 -15.81 -2.08 -0.38
N SER A 48 -15.41 -2.75 0.69
CA SER A 48 -14.29 -2.39 1.55
C SER A 48 -13.92 -3.54 2.48
N PHE A 49 -12.80 -3.43 3.17
CA PHE A 49 -12.54 -4.23 4.37
C PHE A 49 -13.22 -3.63 5.60
N GLN A 50 -13.49 -4.48 6.59
CA GLN A 50 -13.72 -4.11 7.97
C GLN A 50 -12.54 -4.58 8.82
N VAL A 51 -12.04 -3.73 9.72
CA VAL A 51 -11.00 -4.10 10.68
C VAL A 51 -11.62 -4.25 12.05
N GLU A 52 -11.42 -5.40 12.68
CA GLU A 52 -11.84 -5.66 14.06
C GLU A 52 -10.64 -5.56 15.00
N ALA A 53 -10.89 -5.07 16.22
CA ALA A 53 -9.90 -5.10 17.27
C ALA A 53 -9.82 -6.53 17.86
N THR A 54 -8.61 -7.07 17.96
CA THR A 54 -8.37 -8.31 18.72
C THR A 54 -8.38 -8.00 20.23
N ASP A 55 -7.65 -6.97 20.63
CA ASP A 55 -7.66 -6.35 21.96
C ASP A 55 -7.28 -4.87 21.79
N PRO A 56 -8.23 -3.91 21.93
CA PRO A 56 -7.95 -2.49 21.75
C PRO A 56 -6.83 -1.96 22.65
N SER A 57 -6.61 -2.57 23.83
CA SER A 57 -5.55 -2.16 24.75
C SER A 57 -4.14 -2.53 24.26
N LEU A 58 -4.05 -3.49 23.32
CA LEU A 58 -2.80 -3.95 22.72
C LEU A 58 -2.54 -3.35 21.34
N THR A 59 -3.60 -3.09 20.56
CA THR A 59 -3.46 -2.65 19.16
C THR A 59 -3.74 -1.17 18.94
N GLY A 60 -4.33 -0.48 19.93
CA GLY A 60 -4.80 0.89 19.80
C GLY A 60 -5.93 1.04 18.77
N SER A 61 -5.98 2.19 18.10
CA SER A 61 -6.96 2.50 17.05
C SER A 61 -7.03 1.44 15.95
N ILE A 62 -8.23 1.12 15.46
CA ILE A 62 -8.44 0.25 14.29
C ILE A 62 -8.62 1.03 12.98
N GLY A 63 -8.42 2.35 13.01
CA GLY A 63 -8.46 3.17 11.80
C GLY A 63 -7.47 2.63 10.77
N HIS A 64 -7.93 2.42 9.53
CA HIS A 64 -7.14 1.77 8.49
C HIS A 64 -7.26 2.47 7.14
N LYS A 65 -6.31 2.20 6.25
CA LYS A 65 -6.34 2.63 4.85
C LYS A 65 -5.94 1.48 3.93
N ILE A 66 -6.75 0.44 4.01
CA ILE A 66 -6.73 -0.67 3.04
C ILE A 66 -7.38 -0.13 1.77
N THR A 67 -6.61 -0.09 0.68
CA THR A 67 -7.07 0.52 -0.58
C THR A 67 -7.34 -0.53 -1.65
N HIS A 68 -6.76 -1.71 -1.50
CA HIS A 68 -6.83 -2.78 -2.50
C HIS A 68 -7.10 -4.13 -1.82
N ALA A 69 -7.51 -5.10 -2.62
CA ALA A 69 -7.65 -6.50 -2.23
C ALA A 69 -6.86 -7.37 -3.21
N ARG A 70 -6.02 -8.28 -2.71
CA ARG A 70 -5.45 -9.37 -3.52
C ARG A 70 -6.33 -10.61 -3.33
N ILE A 71 -6.90 -11.11 -4.42
CA ILE A 71 -7.96 -12.11 -4.40
C ILE A 71 -7.46 -13.40 -5.05
N SER A 72 -7.68 -14.51 -4.36
CA SER A 72 -7.51 -15.85 -4.90
C SER A 72 -8.77 -16.68 -4.64
N LEU A 73 -9.05 -17.63 -5.53
CA LEU A 73 -10.06 -18.66 -5.34
C LEU A 73 -9.37 -19.98 -5.00
N ILE A 74 -9.93 -20.71 -4.04
CA ILE A 74 -9.48 -22.04 -3.67
C ILE A 74 -10.63 -23.00 -3.96
N ASP A 75 -10.36 -23.99 -4.81
CA ASP A 75 -11.33 -25.06 -5.07
C ASP A 75 -11.43 -25.96 -3.83
N PRO A 76 -12.63 -26.12 -3.24
CA PRO A 76 -12.81 -26.91 -2.02
C PRO A 76 -12.63 -28.42 -2.22
N VAL A 77 -12.61 -28.91 -3.46
CA VAL A 77 -12.49 -30.34 -3.80
C VAL A 77 -11.04 -30.76 -3.88
N ASP A 78 -10.22 -30.03 -4.65
CA ASP A 78 -8.81 -30.40 -4.91
C ASP A 78 -7.78 -29.46 -4.26
N SER A 79 -8.24 -28.41 -3.57
CA SER A 79 -7.41 -27.40 -2.90
C SER A 79 -6.50 -26.60 -3.85
N THR A 80 -6.79 -26.60 -5.16
CA THR A 80 -6.07 -25.75 -6.11
C THR A 80 -6.38 -24.29 -5.85
N THR A 81 -5.34 -23.45 -5.89
CA THR A 81 -5.47 -22.00 -5.66
C THR A 81 -5.21 -21.25 -6.96
N GLN A 82 -6.19 -20.45 -7.40
CA GLN A 82 -6.08 -19.57 -8.54
C GLN A 82 -5.99 -18.11 -8.08
N LEU A 83 -4.89 -17.43 -8.42
CA LEU A 83 -4.78 -15.98 -8.24
C LEU A 83 -5.69 -15.29 -9.26
N ILE A 84 -6.67 -14.52 -8.79
CA ILE A 84 -7.53 -13.70 -9.65
C ILE A 84 -6.86 -12.37 -9.97
N GLY A 85 -6.26 -11.74 -8.96
CA GLY A 85 -5.53 -10.49 -9.15
C GLY A 85 -5.58 -9.57 -7.93
N MET A 86 -5.21 -8.31 -8.16
CA MET A 86 -5.24 -7.25 -7.16
C MET A 86 -6.08 -6.10 -7.68
N PHE A 87 -7.04 -5.63 -6.88
CA PHE A 87 -8.05 -4.67 -7.31
C PHE A 87 -8.19 -3.53 -6.31
N GLU A 88 -8.31 -2.29 -6.80
CA GLU A 88 -8.64 -1.12 -5.97
C GLU A 88 -10.07 -1.22 -5.48
N LEU A 89 -10.29 -0.90 -4.20
CA LEU A 89 -11.61 -0.96 -3.56
C LEU A 89 -12.31 0.40 -3.63
N PRO A 90 -13.64 0.45 -3.81
CA PRO A 90 -14.56 -0.69 -4.02
C PRO A 90 -14.37 -1.36 -5.40
N ALA A 91 -14.46 -2.69 -5.45
CA ALA A 91 -14.23 -3.48 -6.66
C ALA A 91 -15.46 -4.31 -7.06
N THR A 92 -15.68 -4.42 -8.38
CA THR A 92 -16.57 -5.42 -9.00
C THR A 92 -15.72 -6.25 -9.97
N ILE A 93 -15.54 -7.53 -9.66
CA ILE A 93 -14.59 -8.41 -10.34
C ILE A 93 -15.36 -9.50 -11.08
N PRO A 94 -15.18 -9.66 -12.41
CA PRO A 94 -15.71 -10.81 -13.12
C PRO A 94 -14.93 -12.06 -12.71
N VAL A 95 -15.65 -13.10 -12.31
CA VAL A 95 -15.08 -14.38 -11.89
C VAL A 95 -15.61 -15.48 -12.82
N LEU A 96 -14.69 -16.12 -13.53
CA LEU A 96 -14.96 -17.30 -14.36
C LEU A 96 -14.84 -18.56 -13.51
N ALA A 97 -15.72 -18.69 -12.52
CA ALA A 97 -15.85 -19.88 -11.70
C ALA A 97 -17.33 -20.22 -11.52
N GLU A 98 -17.64 -21.50 -11.47
CA GLU A 98 -18.98 -22.00 -11.17
C GLU A 98 -18.91 -22.83 -9.89
N GLY A 99 -20.00 -22.87 -9.13
CA GLY A 99 -20.07 -23.71 -7.93
C GLY A 99 -19.54 -23.03 -6.67
N THR A 100 -19.32 -23.85 -5.64
CA THR A 100 -18.80 -23.40 -4.36
C THR A 100 -17.29 -23.17 -4.45
N GLN A 101 -16.82 -22.00 -4.05
CA GLN A 101 -15.42 -21.63 -4.00
C GLN A 101 -15.08 -21.05 -2.63
N ILE A 102 -13.81 -21.18 -2.20
CA ILE A 102 -13.31 -20.48 -1.02
C ILE A 102 -12.54 -19.24 -1.50
N LEU A 103 -13.01 -18.06 -1.08
CA LEU A 103 -12.30 -16.80 -1.27
C LEU A 103 -11.14 -16.72 -0.29
N SER A 104 -9.98 -16.34 -0.79
CA SER A 104 -8.81 -15.91 -0.02
C SER A 104 -8.51 -14.46 -0.41
N ILE A 105 -8.72 -13.52 0.52
CA ILE A 105 -8.59 -12.09 0.25
C ILE A 105 -7.55 -11.48 1.20
N ASP A 106 -6.43 -11.03 0.65
CA ASP A 106 -5.45 -10.27 1.42
C ASP A 106 -5.78 -8.76 1.39
N PRO A 107 -5.73 -8.08 2.54
CA PRO A 107 -5.81 -6.63 2.60
C PRO A 107 -4.53 -6.00 2.05
N VAL A 108 -4.65 -5.06 1.11
CA VAL A 108 -3.52 -4.43 0.44
C VAL A 108 -3.50 -2.92 0.71
N ILE A 109 -2.32 -2.42 1.05
CA ILE A 109 -2.05 -1.01 1.34
C ILE A 109 -1.16 -0.38 0.26
N LYS A 110 -1.14 0.95 0.20
CA LYS A 110 -0.11 1.74 -0.51
C LYS A 110 0.95 2.13 0.52
N ALA A 111 2.09 1.45 0.52
CA ALA A 111 3.18 1.71 1.45
C ALA A 111 4.06 2.89 0.99
N ASN A 112 4.75 3.53 1.93
CA ASN A 112 5.75 4.58 1.70
C ASN A 112 5.24 5.81 0.94
N GLY A 113 3.92 6.07 0.98
CA GLY A 113 3.30 7.18 0.24
C GLY A 113 3.39 7.05 -1.28
N ASN A 114 3.87 5.90 -1.79
CA ASN A 114 4.11 5.65 -3.20
C ASN A 114 2.95 4.84 -3.79
N SER A 115 2.27 5.38 -4.80
CA SER A 115 1.15 4.71 -5.47
C SER A 115 1.54 3.39 -6.14
N PHE A 116 2.82 3.18 -6.46
CA PHE A 116 3.33 1.97 -7.09
C PHE A 116 3.77 0.90 -6.10
N TYR A 117 3.89 1.23 -4.81
CA TYR A 117 4.28 0.26 -3.78
C TYR A 117 3.06 -0.34 -3.09
N LEU A 118 2.32 -1.13 -3.87
CA LEU A 118 1.16 -1.90 -3.43
C LEU A 118 1.61 -3.26 -2.90
N GLN A 119 1.27 -3.56 -1.65
CA GLN A 119 1.56 -4.87 -1.06
C GLN A 119 0.47 -5.32 -0.07
N PRO A 120 0.21 -6.65 0.03
CA PRO A 120 -0.50 -7.21 1.17
C PRO A 120 0.12 -6.71 2.47
N TYR A 121 -0.71 -6.18 3.37
CA TYR A 121 -0.20 -5.67 4.64
C TYR A 121 0.15 -6.85 5.55
N PRO A 122 1.43 -7.03 5.94
CA PRO A 122 1.87 -8.25 6.62
C PRO A 122 1.24 -8.43 8.00
N PHE A 123 0.81 -7.34 8.65
CA PHE A 123 0.27 -7.39 10.00
C PHE A 123 -1.25 -7.56 10.05
N TYR A 124 -1.94 -7.67 8.92
CA TYR A 124 -3.36 -7.99 8.89
C TYR A 124 -3.60 -9.43 8.45
N GLU A 125 -4.61 -10.06 9.07
CA GLU A 125 -5.05 -11.40 8.70
C GLU A 125 -5.66 -11.43 7.30
N ARG A 126 -5.39 -12.51 6.58
CA ARG A 126 -6.11 -12.85 5.35
C ARG A 126 -7.53 -13.26 5.69
N TYR A 127 -8.49 -12.73 4.94
CA TYR A 127 -9.87 -13.18 5.01
C TYR A 127 -10.07 -14.49 4.23
N TYR A 128 -10.81 -15.41 4.83
CA TYR A 128 -11.31 -16.62 4.18
C TYR A 128 -12.84 -16.66 4.26
N GLY A 129 -13.50 -16.98 3.15
CA GLY A 129 -14.95 -17.11 3.13
C GLY A 129 -15.45 -18.01 2.00
N THR A 130 -16.53 -18.74 2.24
CA THR A 130 -17.16 -19.57 1.21
C THR A 130 -18.16 -18.77 0.41
N VAL A 131 -18.09 -18.86 -0.92
CA VAL A 131 -19.02 -18.20 -1.84
C VAL A 131 -19.55 -19.23 -2.84
N GLN A 132 -20.82 -19.09 -3.20
CA GLN A 132 -21.42 -19.85 -4.29
C GLN A 132 -21.49 -18.95 -5.52
N PHE A 133 -20.75 -19.31 -6.58
CA PHE A 133 -20.87 -18.63 -7.86
C PHE A 133 -21.95 -19.29 -8.71
N THR A 134 -22.93 -18.48 -9.09
CA THR A 134 -23.98 -18.78 -10.05
C THR A 134 -23.78 -17.84 -11.26
N PRO A 135 -23.84 -18.34 -12.50
CA PRO A 135 -23.78 -17.47 -13.67
C PRO A 135 -24.86 -16.38 -13.56
N THR A 136 -24.49 -15.13 -13.88
CA THR A 136 -25.36 -13.92 -13.88
C THR A 136 -25.74 -13.30 -12.53
N GLU A 137 -25.32 -13.86 -11.39
CA GLU A 137 -25.58 -13.25 -10.07
C GLU A 137 -24.32 -12.61 -9.46
N ASP A 138 -24.55 -11.53 -8.69
CA ASP A 138 -23.50 -10.84 -7.96
C ASP A 138 -23.37 -11.44 -6.55
N ALA A 139 -22.17 -11.90 -6.19
CA ALA A 139 -21.81 -12.19 -4.82
C ALA A 139 -21.21 -10.95 -4.15
N VAL A 140 -21.82 -10.47 -3.06
CA VAL A 140 -21.30 -9.34 -2.29
C VAL A 140 -20.57 -9.86 -1.05
N VAL A 141 -19.31 -9.49 -0.88
CA VAL A 141 -18.47 -9.90 0.25
C VAL A 141 -17.83 -8.67 0.89
N VAL A 142 -18.03 -8.53 2.21
CA VAL A 142 -17.36 -7.52 3.03
C VAL A 142 -16.33 -8.26 3.89
N PRO A 143 -15.06 -8.36 3.46
CA PRO A 143 -14.05 -9.09 4.20
C PRO A 143 -13.75 -8.41 5.54
N VAL A 144 -13.66 -9.22 6.59
CA VAL A 144 -13.23 -8.80 7.93
C VAL A 144 -11.78 -9.23 8.13
N THR A 145 -10.96 -8.34 8.65
CA THR A 145 -9.57 -8.61 9.05
C THR A 145 -9.30 -8.07 10.45
N ARG A 146 -8.19 -8.47 11.05
CA ARG A 146 -7.67 -8.02 12.35
C ARG A 146 -6.16 -8.06 12.29
N TYR A 147 -5.48 -7.46 13.28
CA TYR A 147 -4.05 -7.67 13.40
C TYR A 147 -3.73 -9.14 13.70
N VAL A 148 -2.70 -9.67 13.04
CA VAL A 148 -2.21 -11.04 13.27
C VAL A 148 -1.73 -11.21 14.71
N ALA A 149 -1.91 -12.40 15.28
CA ALA A 149 -1.66 -12.65 16.70
C ALA A 149 -0.19 -12.51 17.12
N ASP A 150 0.74 -12.65 16.18
CA ASP A 150 2.19 -12.49 16.39
C ASP A 150 2.69 -11.07 16.10
N ALA A 151 1.82 -10.13 15.70
CA ALA A 151 2.18 -8.73 15.58
C ALA A 151 2.53 -8.16 16.97
N LYS A 152 3.72 -7.56 17.07
CA LYS A 152 4.18 -6.84 18.25
C LYS A 152 4.11 -5.35 17.99
N PHE A 153 3.51 -4.63 18.92
CA PHE A 153 3.47 -3.17 18.91
C PHE A 153 4.55 -2.68 19.86
N ASP A 154 5.73 -2.36 19.31
CA ASP A 154 6.87 -1.87 20.09
C ASP A 154 6.52 -0.56 20.81
N PHE A 155 5.66 0.26 20.18
CA PHE A 155 4.93 1.32 20.83
C PHE A 155 3.65 1.70 20.08
N ILE A 156 2.76 2.37 20.81
CA ILE A 156 1.60 3.10 20.29
C ILE A 156 1.63 4.49 20.92
N GLU A 157 1.67 5.53 20.10
CA GLU A 157 1.56 6.93 20.52
C GLU A 157 0.24 7.48 19.98
N ASP A 158 -0.72 7.66 20.89
CA ASP A 158 -2.05 8.21 20.64
C ASP A 158 -2.24 9.60 21.26
N PHE A 159 -1.20 10.17 21.90
CA PHE A 159 -1.19 11.48 22.55
C PHE A 159 -2.25 11.70 23.65
N GLU A 160 -2.88 10.63 24.15
CA GLU A 160 -3.88 10.71 25.23
C GLU A 160 -3.23 10.81 26.62
N GLY A 161 -1.92 10.54 26.71
CA GLY A 161 -1.13 10.65 27.93
C GLY A 161 -0.77 12.09 28.33
N SER A 162 -0.19 12.26 29.52
CA SER A 162 0.37 13.55 29.94
C SER A 162 1.74 13.86 29.33
N GLN A 163 2.37 12.85 28.71
CA GLN A 163 3.65 12.89 28.01
C GLN A 163 3.49 12.09 26.71
N HIS A 164 4.39 12.31 25.76
CA HIS A 164 4.44 11.57 24.49
C HIS A 164 5.87 11.07 24.25
N LEU A 165 6.03 10.11 23.34
CA LEU A 165 7.29 9.43 23.05
C LEU A 165 8.27 10.27 22.23
N PHE A 166 7.81 11.31 21.52
CA PHE A 166 8.63 12.12 20.60
C PHE A 166 9.24 13.39 21.24
N GLY A 167 9.88 13.24 22.41
CA GLY A 167 10.48 14.37 23.15
C GLY A 167 11.95 14.66 22.82
N TYR A 168 12.64 13.81 22.05
CA TYR A 168 14.06 14.00 21.76
C TYR A 168 14.24 15.09 20.69
N ASN A 169 14.79 16.23 21.11
CA ASN A 169 15.06 17.38 20.24
C ASN A 169 16.30 17.14 19.37
N LEU A 170 16.10 16.93 18.06
CA LEU A 170 17.18 16.72 17.10
C LEU A 170 17.76 18.01 16.53
N ASP A 171 16.99 19.11 16.54
CA ASP A 171 17.40 20.38 15.95
C ASP A 171 18.06 21.35 16.95
N GLY A 172 17.94 21.06 18.25
CA GLY A 172 18.49 21.86 19.34
C GLY A 172 17.74 23.17 19.61
N ASN A 173 16.55 23.35 19.04
CA ASN A 173 15.69 24.51 19.25
C ASN A 173 14.51 24.18 20.18
N ASP A 174 14.57 24.65 21.42
CA ASP A 174 13.50 24.41 22.41
C ASP A 174 12.19 25.18 22.11
N SER A 175 12.18 26.05 21.10
CA SER A 175 10.97 26.76 20.67
C SER A 175 10.08 25.92 19.75
N THR A 176 10.59 24.80 19.24
CA THR A 176 9.89 23.88 18.35
C THR A 176 9.85 22.50 18.95
N PHE A 177 8.63 21.98 19.16
CA PHE A 177 8.42 20.67 19.78
C PHE A 177 7.06 20.11 19.37
N VAL A 178 6.88 18.82 19.59
CA VAL A 178 5.55 18.18 19.52
C VAL A 178 4.81 18.52 20.80
N SER A 179 3.60 19.08 20.70
CA SER A 179 2.76 19.42 21.84
C SER A 179 1.50 18.54 21.84
N ILE A 180 1.01 18.17 23.02
CA ILE A 180 -0.30 17.51 23.15
C ILE A 180 -1.38 18.60 23.04
N SER A 181 -2.27 18.49 22.06
CA SER A 181 -3.23 19.54 21.70
C SER A 181 -4.66 19.01 21.55
N LYS A 182 -5.63 19.92 21.73
CA LYS A 182 -7.07 19.68 21.47
C LYS A 182 -7.57 20.38 20.21
N ASP A 183 -6.68 21.04 19.46
CA ASP A 183 -7.06 21.95 18.37
C ASP A 183 -7.65 21.19 17.16
N ASP A 184 -7.02 20.08 16.78
CA ASP A 184 -7.47 19.20 15.71
C ASP A 184 -7.11 17.76 16.08
N VAL A 185 -8.11 16.94 16.36
CA VAL A 185 -7.95 15.61 16.98
C VAL A 185 -8.48 14.57 16.01
N ARG A 186 -7.69 13.52 15.76
CA ARG A 186 -8.11 12.43 14.88
C ARG A 186 -9.07 11.51 15.62
N GLU A 187 -8.65 11.00 16.77
CA GLU A 187 -9.43 10.13 17.65
C GLU A 187 -9.16 10.51 19.12
N GLY A 188 -10.03 10.09 20.05
CA GLY A 188 -9.84 10.43 21.46
C GLY A 188 -10.10 11.91 21.78
N ALA A 189 -9.28 12.47 22.67
CA ALA A 189 -9.40 13.84 23.16
C ALA A 189 -8.22 14.73 22.76
N PHE A 190 -7.11 14.15 22.29
CA PHE A 190 -5.88 14.86 22.01
C PHE A 190 -5.18 14.35 20.75
N SER A 191 -4.25 15.15 20.24
CA SER A 191 -3.32 14.77 19.18
C SER A 191 -1.97 15.45 19.40
N GLY A 192 -0.94 14.96 18.72
CA GLY A 192 0.33 15.66 18.61
C GLY A 192 0.20 16.83 17.65
N LYS A 193 0.65 18.03 18.07
CA LYS A 193 0.65 19.25 17.26
C LYS A 193 2.03 19.88 17.23
N ILE A 194 2.45 20.27 16.04
CA ILE A 194 3.66 21.04 15.78
C ILE A 194 3.22 22.36 15.13
N SER A 195 3.71 23.48 15.64
CA SER A 195 3.46 24.81 15.09
C SER A 195 4.77 25.45 14.65
N LEU A 196 4.81 25.89 13.40
CA LEU A 196 5.94 26.59 12.79
C LEU A 196 5.54 28.02 12.45
N ASP A 197 6.53 28.91 12.45
CA ASP A 197 6.39 30.29 11.98
C ASP A 197 7.67 30.78 11.28
N THR A 198 7.72 32.06 10.91
CA THR A 198 8.87 32.64 10.22
C THR A 198 10.16 32.70 11.03
N THR A 199 10.08 32.60 12.37
CA THR A 199 11.25 32.53 13.26
C THR A 199 11.68 31.08 13.48
N ASN A 200 10.69 30.20 13.63
CA ASN A 200 10.83 28.80 13.96
C ASN A 200 10.22 27.94 12.85
N TYR A 201 10.86 27.95 11.67
CA TYR A 201 10.29 27.40 10.44
C TYR A 201 10.68 25.93 10.17
N TYR A 202 11.46 25.31 11.05
CA TYR A 202 11.94 23.92 10.96
C TYR A 202 11.82 23.27 12.34
N MET A 203 11.40 22.01 12.37
CA MET A 203 11.44 21.18 13.57
C MET A 203 11.93 19.77 13.22
N SER A 204 12.77 19.18 14.09
CA SER A 204 13.17 17.77 14.00
C SER A 204 13.12 17.09 15.37
N ALA A 205 12.41 15.95 15.44
CA ALA A 205 12.21 15.20 16.67
C ALA A 205 12.42 13.70 16.45
N ALA A 206 12.85 13.01 17.51
CA ALA A 206 12.91 11.57 17.58
C ALA A 206 12.20 11.04 18.82
N THR A 207 12.04 9.72 18.89
CA THR A 207 11.61 9.06 20.12
C THR A 207 12.60 9.31 21.27
N ASP A 208 12.12 9.33 22.51
CA ASP A 208 12.97 9.55 23.71
C ASP A 208 13.93 8.40 24.00
N SER A 209 13.62 7.23 23.47
CA SER A 209 14.43 6.02 23.59
C SER A 209 14.67 5.40 22.22
N TYR A 210 15.82 4.73 22.10
CA TYR A 210 16.10 3.90 20.92
C TYR A 210 15.36 2.58 21.06
N TYR A 211 15.02 2.01 19.92
CA TYR A 211 14.53 0.64 19.78
C TYR A 211 15.66 -0.24 19.27
N THR A 212 15.57 -1.53 19.60
CA THR A 212 16.51 -2.55 19.11
C THR A 212 15.78 -3.55 18.26
N LEU A 213 16.36 -3.92 17.13
CA LEU A 213 15.77 -4.93 16.26
C LEU A 213 16.70 -6.12 16.12
N ASP A 214 16.24 -7.32 16.49
CA ASP A 214 16.98 -8.54 16.16
C ASP A 214 16.75 -8.87 14.68
N TYR A 215 17.73 -8.53 13.82
CA TYR A 215 17.65 -8.77 12.39
C TYR A 215 17.49 -10.25 12.01
N ALA A 216 17.81 -11.19 12.90
CA ALA A 216 17.62 -12.61 12.64
C ALA A 216 16.14 -13.02 12.73
N THR A 217 15.32 -12.26 13.48
CA THR A 217 13.92 -12.62 13.76
C THR A 217 12.89 -11.55 13.38
N ALA A 218 13.33 -10.32 13.13
CA ALA A 218 12.46 -9.15 12.97
C ALA A 218 11.39 -9.25 11.89
N GLY A 219 11.63 -10.03 10.83
CA GLY A 219 10.70 -10.16 9.72
C GLY A 219 10.45 -8.82 9.01
N ARG A 220 9.31 -8.19 9.31
CA ARG A 220 8.86 -6.91 8.75
C ARG A 220 8.82 -5.85 9.83
N VAL A 221 9.16 -4.62 9.48
CA VAL A 221 9.09 -3.46 10.38
C VAL A 221 8.26 -2.39 9.70
N PHE A 222 7.15 -1.98 10.32
CA PHE A 222 6.31 -0.92 9.78
C PHE A 222 6.07 0.18 10.80
N LEU A 223 5.92 1.40 10.28
CA LEU A 223 5.37 2.53 11.00
C LEU A 223 4.00 2.87 10.43
N GLU A 224 2.95 2.80 11.25
CA GLU A 224 1.65 3.39 10.93
C GLU A 224 1.57 4.80 11.49
N VAL A 225 0.97 5.73 10.74
CA VAL A 225 0.79 7.13 11.18
C VAL A 225 -0.55 7.66 10.68
N ASP A 226 -1.35 8.22 11.58
CA ASP A 226 -2.38 9.20 11.19
C ASP A 226 -1.78 10.60 11.22
N TYR A 227 -2.02 11.37 10.16
CA TYR A 227 -1.45 12.71 10.03
C TYR A 227 -2.40 13.68 9.31
N LYS A 228 -2.20 14.96 9.57
CA LYS A 228 -2.76 16.10 8.84
C LYS A 228 -1.71 17.22 8.84
N ASN A 229 -1.46 17.87 7.72
CA ASN A 229 -0.30 18.76 7.61
C ASN A 229 -0.46 19.87 6.57
N GLU A 230 0.00 21.07 6.91
CA GLU A 230 0.04 22.23 6.02
C GLU A 230 1.37 22.35 5.25
N VAL A 231 2.40 21.67 5.74
CA VAL A 231 3.76 21.63 5.18
C VAL A 231 4.26 20.19 5.08
N PRO A 232 5.30 19.89 4.28
CA PRO A 232 5.85 18.55 4.19
C PRO A 232 6.30 18.00 5.56
N ILE A 233 6.15 16.69 5.73
CA ILE A 233 6.76 15.94 6.83
C ILE A 233 7.67 14.88 6.22
N GLU A 234 8.86 14.76 6.75
CA GLU A 234 9.81 13.73 6.37
C GLU A 234 9.98 12.75 7.53
N PHE A 235 9.64 11.49 7.33
CA PHE A 235 9.76 10.42 8.31
C PHE A 235 10.99 9.55 8.02
N GLY A 236 11.56 9.01 9.07
CA GLY A 236 12.66 8.07 8.97
C GLY A 236 13.13 7.60 10.33
N LEU A 237 14.44 7.43 10.45
CA LEU A 237 15.07 7.00 11.69
C LEU A 237 16.35 7.78 11.98
N VAL A 238 16.80 7.70 13.22
CA VAL A 238 18.15 8.10 13.61
C VAL A 238 18.87 6.85 14.11
N ALA A 239 19.85 6.37 13.34
CA ALA A 239 20.65 5.23 13.73
C ALA A 239 21.72 5.65 14.74
N VAL A 240 22.14 4.73 15.60
CA VAL A 240 23.34 4.91 16.42
C VAL A 240 24.46 4.11 15.77
N ASP A 241 25.64 4.69 15.54
CA ASP A 241 26.78 3.93 15.03
C ASP A 241 27.63 3.28 16.15
N ASN A 242 28.67 2.52 15.77
CA ASN A 242 29.57 1.86 16.74
C ASN A 242 30.28 2.82 17.71
N THR A 243 30.35 4.11 17.38
CA THR A 243 30.97 5.15 18.21
C THR A 243 29.95 5.88 19.09
N GLY A 244 28.66 5.55 18.96
CA GLY A 244 27.57 6.25 19.64
C GLY A 244 27.09 7.50 18.91
N THR A 245 27.54 7.73 17.68
CA THR A 245 27.12 8.90 16.89
C THR A 245 25.72 8.67 16.32
N LEU A 246 24.89 9.71 16.38
CA LEU A 246 23.57 9.74 15.77
C LEU A 246 23.66 10.01 14.27
N VAL A 247 23.04 9.15 13.47
CA VAL A 247 23.03 9.21 12.01
C VAL A 247 21.58 9.31 11.53
N PRO A 248 21.05 10.53 11.32
CA PRO A 248 19.69 10.72 10.84
C PRO A 248 19.55 10.28 9.38
N ASN A 249 18.44 9.61 9.06
CA ASN A 249 18.06 9.23 7.71
C ASN A 249 16.54 9.40 7.54
N PHE A 250 16.13 10.46 6.85
CA PHE A 250 14.73 10.77 6.53
C PHE A 250 14.42 10.36 5.08
N GLU A 251 13.93 9.14 4.92
CA GLU A 251 13.71 8.52 3.59
C GLU A 251 12.33 8.84 3.01
N PHE A 252 11.32 9.06 3.86
CA PHE A 252 9.93 9.10 3.42
C PHE A 252 9.33 10.49 3.54
N VAL A 253 8.86 11.06 2.43
CA VAL A 253 8.24 12.40 2.42
C VAL A 253 6.73 12.30 2.24
N VAL A 254 6.01 13.03 3.08
CA VAL A 254 4.57 13.22 3.02
C VAL A 254 4.27 14.68 2.69
N LEU A 255 3.56 14.90 1.59
CA LEU A 255 3.15 16.23 1.14
C LEU A 255 1.96 16.77 1.95
N PRO A 256 1.69 18.09 1.91
CA PRO A 256 0.55 18.69 2.61
C PRO A 256 -0.78 17.99 2.35
N LYS A 257 -1.54 17.77 3.43
CA LYS A 257 -2.86 17.13 3.42
C LYS A 257 -3.79 17.86 4.39
N SER A 258 -4.86 18.46 3.85
CA SER A 258 -5.84 19.25 4.59
C SER A 258 -6.75 18.42 5.51
N ASP A 259 -6.91 17.13 5.20
CA ASP A 259 -7.74 16.20 5.95
C ASP A 259 -6.85 15.13 6.59
N TRP A 260 -7.28 14.61 7.73
CA TRP A 260 -6.64 13.47 8.36
C TRP A 260 -6.54 12.29 7.40
N ASN A 261 -5.36 11.70 7.38
CA ASN A 261 -5.01 10.63 6.46
C ASN A 261 -4.11 9.62 7.16
N LYS A 262 -4.18 8.37 6.71
CA LYS A 262 -3.30 7.31 7.20
C LYS A 262 -2.21 6.99 6.18
N ILE A 263 -1.03 6.67 6.68
CA ILE A 263 0.09 6.15 5.90
C ILE A 263 0.76 4.99 6.63
N TYR A 264 1.34 4.09 5.83
CA TYR A 264 2.11 2.95 6.28
C TYR A 264 3.50 3.07 5.69
N PHE A 265 4.54 3.11 6.51
CA PHE A 265 5.92 3.07 6.07
C PHE A 265 6.48 1.67 6.30
N ASP A 266 6.91 1.01 5.24
CA ASP A 266 7.74 -0.19 5.32
C ASP A 266 9.17 0.24 5.63
N LEU A 267 9.54 0.12 6.90
CA LEU A 267 10.85 0.49 7.41
C LEU A 267 11.86 -0.66 7.31
N THR A 268 11.45 -1.84 6.83
CA THR A 268 12.23 -3.08 6.92
C THR A 268 13.65 -2.92 6.35
N ASP A 269 13.78 -2.29 5.18
CA ASP A 269 15.07 -2.09 4.53
C ASP A 269 15.87 -0.93 5.16
N LEU A 270 15.17 0.13 5.57
CA LEU A 270 15.78 1.28 6.23
C LEU A 270 16.42 0.86 7.55
N VAL A 271 15.72 0.10 8.39
CA VAL A 271 16.27 -0.39 9.67
C VAL A 271 17.41 -1.37 9.41
N ARG A 272 17.25 -2.35 8.50
CA ARG A 272 18.31 -3.34 8.19
C ARG A 272 19.62 -2.73 7.69
N THR A 273 19.57 -1.56 7.08
CA THR A 273 20.75 -0.84 6.59
C THR A 273 21.24 0.24 7.56
N ALA A 274 20.47 0.56 8.59
CA ALA A 274 20.75 1.60 9.56
C ALA A 274 21.76 1.14 10.62
N ALA A 275 23.04 1.37 10.31
CA ALA A 275 24.18 1.23 11.21
C ALA A 275 24.35 -0.14 11.89
N SER A 276 25.48 -0.32 12.55
CA SER A 276 26.05 -1.62 12.91
C SER A 276 25.66 -2.16 14.29
N VAL A 277 24.83 -1.44 15.06
CA VAL A 277 24.49 -1.79 16.46
C VAL A 277 23.00 -2.02 16.70
N ASP A 278 22.22 -2.26 15.64
CA ASP A 278 20.80 -2.64 15.71
C ASP A 278 19.92 -1.65 16.49
N LYS A 279 20.39 -0.41 16.69
CA LYS A 279 19.74 0.64 17.48
C LYS A 279 19.34 1.80 16.61
N PHE A 280 18.08 2.19 16.73
CA PHE A 280 17.54 3.33 16.02
C PHE A 280 16.44 4.02 16.82
N PHE A 281 16.28 5.31 16.59
CA PHE A 281 15.11 6.08 17.02
C PHE A 281 14.16 6.23 15.84
N ILE A 282 12.85 6.21 16.06
CA ILE A 282 11.91 6.69 15.04
C ILE A 282 11.96 8.21 15.08
N ALA A 283 12.05 8.84 13.92
CA ALA A 283 12.20 10.28 13.81
C ALA A 283 11.41 10.86 12.66
N PHE A 284 11.10 12.14 12.79
CA PHE A 284 10.56 12.93 11.69
C PHE A 284 11.01 14.38 11.80
N GLN A 285 10.95 15.06 10.67
CA GLN A 285 11.19 16.50 10.58
C GLN A 285 10.14 17.17 9.70
N THR A 286 9.90 18.45 9.93
CA THR A 286 8.99 19.26 9.13
C THR A 286 9.50 20.68 9.01
N TYR A 287 9.16 21.34 7.91
CA TYR A 287 9.61 22.70 7.65
C TYR A 287 8.67 23.46 6.73
N ILE A 288 8.63 24.78 6.89
CA ILE A 288 8.07 25.67 5.88
C ILE A 288 9.06 25.74 4.70
N PRO A 289 8.66 25.32 3.49
CA PRO A 289 9.55 25.36 2.33
C PRO A 289 10.04 26.78 2.00
N ILE A 290 11.24 26.87 1.44
CA ILE A 290 11.80 28.12 0.92
C ILE A 290 11.73 28.09 -0.61
N GLN A 291 11.13 29.11 -1.20
CA GLN A 291 11.11 29.34 -2.64
C GLN A 291 11.60 30.75 -2.94
N ASN A 292 12.57 30.87 -3.85
CA ASN A 292 13.20 32.16 -4.23
C ASN A 292 13.76 32.95 -3.01
N GLY A 293 14.28 32.25 -2.00
CA GLY A 293 14.85 32.87 -0.80
C GLY A 293 13.82 33.36 0.21
N GLN A 294 12.54 33.03 0.04
CA GLN A 294 11.47 33.38 0.99
C GLN A 294 10.71 32.13 1.42
N LEU A 295 10.24 32.12 2.68
CA LEU A 295 9.32 31.09 3.18
C LEU A 295 8.02 31.14 2.38
N THR A 296 7.47 29.98 2.05
CA THR A 296 6.26 29.89 1.21
C THR A 296 4.98 30.34 1.93
N ILE A 297 4.98 30.29 3.27
CA ILE A 297 3.88 30.70 4.15
C ILE A 297 4.46 31.22 5.48
N ASP A 298 3.70 32.02 6.23
CA ASP A 298 4.19 32.63 7.48
C ASP A 298 4.04 31.73 8.70
N LYS A 299 3.08 30.79 8.65
CA LYS A 299 2.75 29.85 9.73
C LYS A 299 2.30 28.53 9.15
N ALA A 300 2.58 27.45 9.85
CA ALA A 300 2.10 26.13 9.50
C ALA A 300 1.83 25.29 10.74
N ASN A 301 0.86 24.39 10.64
CA ASN A 301 0.62 23.35 11.62
C ASN A 301 0.73 21.96 11.01
N VAL A 302 1.23 21.04 11.82
CA VAL A 302 1.23 19.60 11.58
C VAL A 302 0.55 18.93 12.77
N TYR A 303 -0.31 17.96 12.49
CA TYR A 303 -0.99 17.14 13.46
C TYR A 303 -0.66 15.66 13.20
N LEU A 304 -0.38 14.94 14.27
CA LEU A 304 -0.01 13.53 14.28
C LEU A 304 -0.84 12.79 15.32
N ASP A 305 -1.23 11.56 15.02
CA ASP A 305 -1.95 10.70 15.94
C ASP A 305 -1.72 9.22 15.57
N ASN A 306 -2.05 8.31 16.49
CA ASN A 306 -2.01 6.86 16.30
C ASN A 306 -0.71 6.37 15.62
N ILE A 307 0.45 6.82 16.10
CA ILE A 307 1.74 6.40 15.57
C ILE A 307 2.09 5.03 16.16
N LYS A 308 2.33 4.04 15.32
CA LYS A 308 2.60 2.67 15.77
C LYS A 308 3.83 2.09 15.10
N LEU A 309 4.77 1.59 15.89
CA LEU A 309 5.86 0.76 15.39
C LEU A 309 5.49 -0.70 15.58
N ILE A 310 5.45 -1.45 14.47
CA ILE A 310 4.95 -2.82 14.43
C ILE A 310 6.02 -3.76 13.86
N THR A 311 6.25 -4.87 14.57
CA THR A 311 7.23 -5.93 14.26
C THR A 311 6.63 -7.32 14.49
N PHE A 312 7.40 -8.38 14.24
CA PHE A 312 7.04 -9.79 14.51
C PHE A 312 7.84 -10.38 15.69
#